data_AF-A0A960G0Z9-F1
#
_entry.id   AF-A0A960G0Z9-F1
#
_cell.length_a   1.000
_cell.length_b   1.000
_cell.length_c   1.000
_cell.angle_alpha   90.00
_cell.angle_beta   90.00
_cell.angle_gamma   90.00
#
_symmetry.space_group_name_H-M   'P 1'
#
loop_
_entity.id
_entity.type
_entity.pdbx_description
1 polymer ?
#
loop_
_entity_poly.entity_id
_entity_poly.type
_entity_poly.pdbx_seq_one_letter_code
_entity_poly.pdbx_strand_id
1 'polypeptide(L)'
;EKTMVWKSGYFARSAAANDEDLALIKQCTDLAVDAALRGESGVTGQDDDANDELRVIEFPRIRGGKPFNIDQPWFEDLLSGIGQAKGSKEHVEH
;
A
#
# COMPACT_ATOMS: atom_id res chain seq x y z
N GLU A 1 -25.04 -27.09 9.48
CA GLU A 1 -24.95 -26.48 8.13
C GLU A 1 -23.49 -26.12 7.87
N LYS A 2 -22.92 -26.42 6.68
CA LYS A 2 -21.51 -26.12 6.36
C LYS A 2 -21.45 -24.95 5.38
N THR A 3 -21.00 -23.80 5.85
CA THR A 3 -20.76 -22.61 5.03
C THR A 3 -19.45 -22.78 4.25
N MET A 4 -19.49 -22.63 2.92
CA MET A 4 -18.27 -22.58 2.11
C MET A 4 -17.57 -21.23 2.28
N VAL A 5 -16.28 -21.25 2.58
CA VAL A 5 -15.43 -20.06 2.65
C VAL A 5 -14.42 -20.12 1.51
N TRP A 6 -14.51 -19.18 0.60
CA TRP A 6 -13.59 -19.06 -0.53
C TRP A 6 -12.41 -18.15 -0.16
N LYS A 7 -11.19 -18.67 -0.27
CA LYS A 7 -9.96 -17.91 -0.04
C LYS A 7 -9.23 -17.71 -1.35
N SER A 8 -9.32 -16.52 -1.94
CA SER A 8 -8.69 -16.17 -3.20
C SER A 8 -7.24 -15.67 -3.06
N GLY A 9 -6.70 -15.63 -1.84
CA GLY A 9 -5.42 -14.95 -1.57
C GLY A 9 -4.19 -15.55 -2.27
N TYR A 10 -4.22 -16.81 -2.71
CA TYR A 10 -3.17 -17.35 -3.58
C TYR A 10 -3.29 -16.80 -5.01
N PHE A 11 -4.49 -16.86 -5.58
CA PHE A 11 -4.78 -16.36 -6.93
C PHE A 11 -4.41 -14.88 -7.09
N ALA A 12 -4.72 -14.05 -6.09
CA ALA A 12 -4.37 -12.63 -6.11
C ALA A 12 -2.84 -12.40 -6.12
N ARG A 13 -2.07 -13.22 -5.40
CA ARG A 13 -0.60 -13.08 -5.29
C ARG A 13 0.17 -13.71 -6.45
N SER A 14 -0.44 -14.64 -7.18
CA SER A 14 0.19 -15.33 -8.31
C SER A 14 -0.31 -14.82 -9.67
N ALA A 15 -1.20 -13.84 -9.70
CA ALA A 15 -1.69 -13.25 -10.94
C ALA A 15 -0.55 -12.49 -11.64
N ALA A 16 -0.62 -12.43 -12.98
CA ALA A 16 0.25 -11.54 -13.74
C ALA A 16 -0.08 -10.08 -13.40
N ALA A 17 0.96 -9.26 -13.27
CA ALA A 17 0.82 -7.81 -13.10
C ALA A 17 0.10 -7.20 -14.31
N ASN A 18 -0.77 -6.21 -14.05
CA ASN A 18 -1.41 -5.45 -15.12
C ASN A 18 -0.45 -4.38 -15.69
N ASP A 19 -0.89 -3.66 -16.73
CA ASP A 19 -0.03 -2.66 -17.40
C ASP A 19 0.37 -1.50 -16.48
N GLU A 20 -0.51 -1.08 -15.57
CA GLU A 20 -0.23 0.00 -14.60
C GLU A 20 0.82 -0.45 -13.57
N ASP A 21 0.68 -1.67 -13.04
CA ASP A 21 1.65 -2.29 -12.13
C ASP A 21 3.02 -2.43 -12.81
N LEU A 22 3.05 -2.90 -14.06
CA LEU A 22 4.29 -3.03 -14.84
C LEU A 22 4.98 -1.68 -15.04
N ALA A 23 4.21 -0.63 -15.33
CA ALA A 23 4.73 0.72 -15.46
C ALA A 23 5.32 1.24 -14.14
N LEU A 24 4.62 1.03 -13.02
CA LEU A 24 5.09 1.42 -11.70
C LEU A 24 6.36 0.65 -11.29
N ILE A 25 6.39 -0.67 -11.49
CA ILE A 25 7.57 -1.52 -11.22
C ILE A 25 8.78 -1.00 -12.00
N LYS A 26 8.59 -0.65 -13.28
CA LYS A 26 9.66 -0.10 -14.11
C LYS A 26 10.19 1.22 -13.52
N GLN A 27 9.30 2.17 -13.19
CA GLN A 27 9.70 3.47 -12.63
C GLN A 27 10.47 3.30 -11.31
N CYS A 28 9.97 2.44 -10.41
CA CYS A 28 10.65 2.12 -9.16
C CYS A 28 12.03 1.51 -9.39
N THR A 29 12.15 0.59 -10.36
CA THR A 29 13.42 -0.08 -10.66
C THR A 29 14.43 0.87 -11.27
N ASP A 30 14.01 1.75 -12.18
CA ASP A 30 14.88 2.76 -12.80
C ASP A 30 15.45 3.69 -11.72
N LEU A 31 14.62 4.20 -10.81
CA LEU A 31 15.06 5.04 -9.70
C LEU A 31 15.95 4.29 -8.71
N ALA A 32 15.64 3.04 -8.39
CA ALA A 32 16.45 2.22 -7.48
C ALA A 32 17.87 1.99 -8.03
N VAL A 33 18.01 1.75 -9.33
CA VAL A 33 19.32 1.60 -9.99
C VAL A 33 20.09 2.91 -9.96
N ASP A 34 19.46 4.04 -10.30
CA ASP A 34 20.11 5.35 -10.23
C ASP A 34 20.57 5.70 -8.80
N ALA A 35 19.72 5.46 -7.80
CA ALA A 35 20.07 5.64 -6.39
C ALA A 35 21.27 4.78 -5.97
N ALA A 36 21.29 3.50 -6.37
CA ALA A 36 22.40 2.60 -6.08
C ALA A 36 23.71 3.09 -6.72
N LEU A 37 23.67 3.60 -7.96
CA LEU A 37 24.83 4.18 -8.64
C LEU A 37 25.33 5.46 -7.95
N ARG A 38 24.44 6.23 -7.33
CA ARG A 38 24.78 7.42 -6.52
C ARG A 38 25.26 7.07 -5.09
N GLY A 39 25.17 5.80 -4.68
CA GLY A 39 25.51 5.35 -3.33
C GLY A 39 24.48 5.74 -2.27
N GLU A 40 23.24 6.03 -2.69
CA GLU A 40 22.13 6.38 -1.81
C GLU A 40 21.48 5.10 -1.25
N SER A 41 21.16 5.11 0.05
CA SER A 41 20.60 3.94 0.76
C SER A 41 19.17 4.21 1.20
N GLY A 42 18.26 3.29 0.88
CA GLY A 42 16.85 3.37 1.27
C GLY A 42 15.98 2.39 0.49
N VAL A 43 14.67 2.60 0.56
CA VAL A 43 13.67 1.82 -0.20
C VAL A 43 12.98 2.75 -1.19
N THR A 44 12.89 2.35 -2.45
CA THR A 44 12.20 3.13 -3.47
C THR A 44 10.69 2.92 -3.40
N GLY A 45 9.92 4.01 -3.42
CA GLY A 45 8.46 3.96 -3.42
C GLY A 45 7.82 5.33 -3.44
N GLN A 46 6.49 5.37 -3.56
CA GLN A 46 5.70 6.59 -3.40
C GLN A 46 5.59 6.92 -1.91
N ASP A 47 6.06 8.11 -1.53
CA ASP A 47 6.05 8.56 -0.15
C ASP A 47 4.79 9.39 0.14
N ASP A 48 3.87 8.80 0.91
CA ASP A 48 2.61 9.42 1.34
C ASP A 48 2.86 10.73 2.14
N ASP A 49 3.95 10.84 2.89
CA ASP A 49 4.30 12.09 3.59
C ASP A 49 4.89 13.16 2.65
N ALA A 50 5.19 12.79 1.40
CA ALA A 50 5.74 13.65 0.35
C ALA A 50 4.82 13.70 -0.89
N ASN A 51 3.49 13.69 -0.69
CA ASN A 51 2.49 13.78 -1.75
C ASN A 51 2.60 12.69 -2.84
N ASP A 52 2.87 11.45 -2.41
CA ASP A 52 3.04 10.29 -3.29
C ASP A 52 4.17 10.42 -4.33
N GLU A 53 5.16 11.28 -4.04
CA GLU A 53 6.35 11.40 -4.87
C GLU A 53 7.14 10.10 -4.85
N LEU A 54 7.50 9.61 -6.05
CA LEU A 54 8.37 8.45 -6.19
C LEU A 54 9.81 8.85 -5.82
N ARG A 55 10.27 8.40 -4.65
CA ARG A 55 11.58 8.74 -4.10
C ARG A 55 12.25 7.56 -3.40
N VAL A 56 13.50 7.76 -2.99
CA VAL A 56 14.20 6.87 -2.07
C VAL A 56 13.84 7.29 -0.64
N ILE A 57 13.20 6.38 0.10
CA ILE A 57 12.75 6.58 1.47
C ILE A 57 13.80 6.03 2.43
N GLU A 58 14.15 6.83 3.44
CA GLU A 58 15.17 6.49 4.41
C GLU A 58 14.70 5.36 5.34
N PHE A 59 15.54 4.34 5.55
CA PHE A 59 15.20 3.19 6.41
C PHE A 59 14.62 3.55 7.79
N PRO A 60 15.11 4.57 8.52
CA PRO A 60 14.55 4.94 9.83
C PRO A 60 13.06 5.35 9.79
N ARG A 61 12.56 5.79 8.63
CA ARG A 61 11.14 6.17 8.45
C ARG A 61 10.25 4.95 8.18
N ILE A 62 10.82 3.85 7.70
CA ILE A 62 10.08 2.65 7.32
C ILE A 62 9.79 1.83 8.57
N ARG A 63 8.59 1.99 9.12
CA ARG A 63 8.10 1.27 10.30
C ARG A 63 6.78 0.57 10.00
N GLY A 64 6.61 -0.62 10.59
CA GLY A 64 5.32 -1.30 10.59
C GLY A 64 4.32 -0.59 11.51
N GLY A 65 3.04 -0.95 11.39
CA GLY A 65 2.02 -0.51 12.34
C GLY A 65 1.36 0.84 12.03
N LYS A 66 1.56 1.43 10.83
CA LYS A 66 0.81 2.62 10.41
C LYS A 66 -0.70 2.30 10.43
N PRO A 67 -1.51 2.97 11.27
CA PRO A 67 -2.94 2.72 11.30
C PRO A 67 -3.58 3.19 10.01
N PHE A 68 -4.55 2.42 9.53
CA PHE A 68 -5.37 2.84 8.39
C PHE A 68 -6.25 4.02 8.79
N ASN A 69 -6.28 5.07 7.96
CA ASN A 69 -7.16 6.21 8.19
C ASN A 69 -8.59 5.87 7.75
N ILE A 70 -9.50 5.65 8.72
CA ILE A 70 -10.90 5.35 8.44
C ILE A 70 -11.74 6.55 7.99
N ASP A 71 -11.16 7.76 7.93
CA ASP A 71 -11.85 8.97 7.45
C ASP A 71 -11.59 9.22 5.96
N GLN A 72 -11.01 8.26 5.25
CA GLN A 72 -10.83 8.38 3.80
C GLN A 72 -12.20 8.43 3.09
N PRO A 73 -12.44 9.41 2.21
CA PRO A 73 -13.77 9.58 1.58
C PRO A 73 -14.27 8.31 0.87
N TRP A 74 -13.39 7.66 0.11
CA TRP A 74 -13.73 6.42 -0.60
C TRP A 74 -14.12 5.27 0.34
N PHE A 75 -13.58 5.27 1.57
CA PHE A 75 -13.88 4.24 2.56
C PHE A 75 -15.27 4.45 3.18
N GLU A 76 -15.66 5.71 3.39
CA GLU A 76 -17.01 6.06 3.83
C GLU A 76 -18.05 5.71 2.76
N ASP A 77 -17.75 6.01 1.49
CA ASP A 77 -18.59 5.65 0.35
C ASP A 77 -18.76 4.13 0.24
N LEU A 78 -17.67 3.38 0.42
CA LEU A 78 -17.70 1.91 0.43
C LEU A 78 -18.63 1.38 1.54
N LEU A 79 -18.48 1.87 2.78
CA LEU A 79 -19.31 1.46 3.92
C LEU A 79 -20.79 1.77 3.69
N SER A 80 -21.10 2.95 3.16
CA SER A 80 -22.47 3.32 2.78
C SER A 80 -23.01 2.40 1.68
N GLY A 81 -22.20 2.08 0.68
CA GLY A 81 -22.57 1.22 -0.44
C GLY A 81 -22.92 -0.21 -0.04
N ILE A 82 -22.30 -0.73 1.04
CA ILE A 82 -22.60 -2.06 1.59
C ILE A 82 -23.55 -2.03 2.79
N GLY A 83 -24.02 -0.85 3.21
CA GLY A 83 -24.94 -0.68 4.35
C GLY A 83 -24.30 -0.91 5.72
N GLN A 84 -22.99 -0.76 5.85
CA GLN A 84 -22.26 -0.98 7.11
C GLN A 84 -22.03 0.34 7.85
N ALA A 85 -22.28 0.36 9.17
CA ALA A 85 -21.98 1.52 10.00
C ALA A 85 -20.47 1.68 10.24
N LYS A 86 -20.00 2.93 10.29
CA LYS A 86 -18.61 3.27 10.61
C LYS A 86 -18.32 3.03 12.10
N GLY A 87 -17.23 2.33 12.40
CA GLY A 87 -16.76 2.08 13.77
C GLY A 87 -15.99 3.26 14.36
N SER A 88 -15.61 3.15 15.64
CA SER A 88 -14.68 4.07 16.30
C SER A 88 -13.26 3.91 15.77
N LYS A 89 -12.49 5.01 15.81
CA LYS A 89 -11.03 4.93 15.63
C LYS A 89 -10.44 4.21 16.83
N GLU A 90 -9.78 3.09 16.58
CA GLU A 90 -9.03 2.38 17.61
C GLU A 90 -7.60 2.93 17.68
N HIS A 91 -7.11 3.11 18.91
CA HIS A 91 -5.71 3.45 19.14
C HIS A 91 -4.90 2.15 19.20
N VAL A 92 -3.93 2.00 18.30
CA VAL A 92 -3.05 0.83 18.27
C VAL A 92 -1.71 1.21 18.90
N GLU A 93 -1.34 0.53 20.00
CA GLU A 93 -0.05 0.70 20.66
C GLU A 93 1.03 -0.03 19.87
N HIS A 94 1.58 0.62 18.85
CA HIS A 94 2.72 0.12 18.08
C HIS A 94 3.80 1.21 17.97
#